data_AF-A0A3D1PCJ8-F1
#
_entry.id   AF-A0A3D1PCJ8-F1
#
_cell.length_a   1.000
_cell.length_b   1.000
_cell.length_c   1.000
_cell.angle_alpha   90.00
_cell.angle_beta   90.00
_cell.angle_gamma   90.00
#
_symmetry.space_group_name_H-M   'P 1'
#
loop_
_entity.id
_entity.type
_entity.pdbx_description
1 polymer ?
#
loop_
_entity_poly.entity_id
_entity_poly.type
_entity_poly.pdbx_seq_one_letter_code
_entity_poly.pdbx_strand_id
1 'polypeptide(L)'
;GRIQGFRVENSRLWHLLSTQHHFQEDDEGCKYLVGLTFKVRPGIWTQYFLNKQGCKERTAFYQYGSLPKFLLSTVMSIWQQHEGAARLMLWLLFKTKMGAAQRITIPTLMRVAYGEEKVALANRHREERKRLLRTFESDLEVLNHHGMKPIFDPVTYPLEIQPLWAKLASIPEDPDEAIEFWINDAGGDTRLTDTSPRGKWNLLMNARISSFELSPEWEQQTSETDKKQRTAKTRRKLKTTGGLVGEQILQARKNMNLSQRELAKLTGKSQSWVRDLENGRLKAKLEDQAVLRKVLNIA
;
A
#
# COMPACT_ATOMS: atom_id res chain seq x y z
N GLY A 1 -9.18 -3.27 -16.21
CA GLY A 1 -8.59 -4.51 -15.66
C GLY A 1 -9.03 -5.70 -16.50
N ARG A 2 -8.37 -6.85 -16.42
CA ARG A 2 -8.69 -8.07 -17.22
C ARG A 2 -9.90 -8.88 -16.70
N ILE A 3 -10.46 -8.51 -15.55
CA ILE A 3 -11.64 -9.15 -14.94
C ILE A 3 -12.85 -8.27 -15.27
N GLN A 4 -13.96 -8.88 -15.70
CA GLN A 4 -15.22 -8.17 -15.96
C GLN A 4 -15.75 -7.52 -14.69
N GLY A 5 -16.35 -6.34 -14.82
CA GLY A 5 -17.04 -5.69 -13.71
C GLY A 5 -18.20 -6.55 -13.23
N PHE A 6 -18.39 -6.62 -11.92
CA PHE A 6 -19.51 -7.32 -11.29
C PHE A 6 -20.28 -6.34 -10.40
N ARG A 7 -21.56 -6.63 -10.18
CA ARG A 7 -22.43 -5.89 -9.27
C ARG A 7 -23.11 -6.89 -8.35
N VAL A 8 -23.09 -6.61 -7.05
CA VAL A 8 -23.80 -7.42 -6.05
C VAL A 8 -24.86 -6.52 -5.43
N GLU A 9 -26.13 -6.79 -5.71
CA GLU A 9 -27.24 -6.02 -5.14
C GLU A 9 -27.65 -6.57 -3.78
N ASN A 10 -27.91 -5.67 -2.82
CA ASN A 10 -28.53 -5.97 -1.53
C ASN A 10 -27.86 -7.07 -0.67
N SER A 11 -26.58 -7.36 -0.89
CA SER A 11 -25.84 -8.34 -0.10
C SER A 11 -25.13 -7.67 1.09
N ARG A 12 -25.24 -8.28 2.27
CA ARG A 12 -24.48 -7.86 3.45
C ARG A 12 -23.02 -8.29 3.30
N LEU A 13 -22.10 -7.48 3.83
CA LEU A 13 -20.68 -7.85 3.87
C LEU A 13 -20.46 -9.10 4.74
N TRP A 14 -21.15 -9.17 5.88
CA TRP A 14 -21.11 -10.30 6.78
C TRP A 14 -22.54 -10.65 7.21
N HIS A 15 -22.83 -11.94 7.27
CA HIS A 15 -24.06 -12.48 7.83
C HIS A 15 -23.77 -12.99 9.24
N LEU A 16 -24.40 -12.38 10.24
CA LEU A 16 -24.38 -12.91 11.60
C LEU A 16 -25.26 -14.17 11.64
N LEU A 17 -24.66 -15.32 11.94
CA LEU A 17 -25.34 -16.61 12.01
C LEU A 17 -25.82 -16.92 13.44
N SER A 18 -25.00 -16.62 14.45
CA SER A 18 -25.37 -16.84 15.85
C SER A 18 -24.57 -15.95 16.79
N THR A 19 -25.17 -15.61 17.93
CA THR A 19 -24.51 -14.94 19.05
C THR A 19 -24.55 -15.87 20.25
N GLN A 20 -23.39 -16.20 20.80
CA GLN A 20 -23.24 -16.97 22.04
C GLN A 20 -22.83 -16.02 23.15
N HIS A 21 -23.58 -16.04 24.24
CA HIS A 21 -23.33 -15.25 25.43
C HIS A 21 -22.64 -16.13 26.47
N HIS A 22 -21.46 -15.73 26.92
CA HIS A 22 -20.71 -16.43 27.95
C HIS A 22 -20.95 -15.72 29.28
N PHE A 23 -21.65 -16.41 30.18
CA PHE A 23 -21.93 -15.92 31.53
C PHE A 23 -21.03 -16.64 32.52
N GLN A 24 -20.51 -15.91 33.50
CA GLN A 24 -19.87 -16.44 34.69
C GLN A 24 -20.79 -16.18 35.88
N GLU A 25 -20.86 -17.13 36.80
CA GLU A 25 -21.70 -17.05 37.98
C GLU A 25 -20.79 -16.92 39.21
N ASP A 26 -21.04 -15.93 40.05
CA ASP A 26 -20.31 -15.74 41.31
C ASP A 26 -20.86 -16.69 42.39
N ASP A 27 -20.16 -16.78 43.52
CA ASP A 27 -20.54 -17.61 44.68
C ASP A 27 -21.92 -17.23 45.28
N GLU A 28 -22.44 -16.04 44.96
CA GLU A 28 -23.79 -15.58 45.35
C GLU A 28 -24.89 -15.91 44.32
N GLY A 29 -24.56 -16.59 43.21
CA GLY A 29 -25.53 -16.99 42.17
C GLY A 29 -25.87 -15.89 41.15
N CYS A 30 -25.16 -14.76 41.19
CA CYS A 30 -25.31 -13.68 40.22
C CYS A 30 -24.56 -14.01 38.92
N LYS A 31 -25.25 -13.90 37.77
CA LYS A 31 -24.67 -14.17 36.44
C LYS A 31 -24.22 -12.89 35.75
N TYR A 32 -22.94 -12.81 35.43
CA TYR A 32 -22.34 -11.68 34.71
C TYR A 32 -21.93 -12.11 33.31
N LEU A 33 -22.26 -11.29 32.32
CA LEU A 33 -21.83 -11.53 30.94
C LEU A 33 -20.32 -11.23 30.82
N VAL A 34 -19.51 -12.28 30.68
CA VAL A 34 -18.05 -12.17 30.59
C VAL A 34 -17.55 -12.13 29.14
N GLY A 35 -18.36 -12.61 28.19
CA GLY A 35 -17.96 -12.57 26.80
C GLY A 35 -19.08 -12.80 25.79
N LEU A 36 -18.79 -12.40 24.55
CA LEU A 36 -19.65 -12.61 23.40
C LEU A 36 -18.86 -13.31 22.31
N THR A 37 -19.42 -14.38 21.74
CA THR A 37 -18.87 -15.03 20.55
C THR A 37 -19.87 -14.93 19.41
N PHE A 38 -19.45 -14.30 18.32
CA PHE A 38 -20.24 -14.17 17.10
C PHE A 38 -19.78 -15.20 16.06
N LYS A 39 -20.71 -16.00 15.54
CA LYS A 39 -20.45 -16.79 14.31
C LYS A 39 -20.92 -15.99 13.12
N VAL A 40 -20.01 -15.68 12.21
CA VAL A 40 -20.30 -14.88 11.02
C VAL A 40 -19.98 -15.67 9.76
N ARG A 41 -20.79 -15.49 8.72
CA ARG A 41 -20.55 -16.00 7.37
C ARG A 41 -20.23 -14.83 6.43
N PRO A 42 -19.19 -14.93 5.60
CA PRO A 42 -18.94 -13.92 4.59
C PRO A 42 -20.09 -13.81 3.58
N GLY A 43 -20.34 -12.59 3.10
CA GLY A 43 -21.29 -12.33 2.02
C GLY A 43 -20.82 -12.81 0.65
N ILE A 44 -21.70 -12.64 -0.35
CA ILE A 44 -21.49 -13.07 -1.75
C ILE A 44 -20.24 -12.40 -2.36
N TRP A 45 -19.87 -11.20 -1.90
CA TRP A 45 -18.68 -10.49 -2.33
C TRP A 45 -17.39 -11.36 -2.26
N THR A 46 -17.31 -12.28 -1.31
CA THR A 46 -16.13 -13.14 -1.15
C THR A 46 -15.88 -14.08 -2.32
N GLN A 47 -16.90 -14.44 -3.09
CA GLN A 47 -16.72 -15.22 -4.33
C GLN A 47 -15.86 -14.48 -5.36
N TYR A 48 -15.88 -13.14 -5.32
CA TYR A 48 -15.14 -12.29 -6.25
C TYR A 48 -13.78 -11.86 -5.73
N PHE A 49 -13.49 -11.97 -4.42
CA PHE A 49 -12.24 -11.46 -3.82
C PHE A 49 -11.42 -12.50 -3.04
N LEU A 50 -12.04 -13.61 -2.62
CA LEU A 50 -11.40 -14.67 -1.84
C LEU A 50 -11.42 -16.04 -2.55
N ASN A 51 -11.77 -16.09 -3.84
CA ASN A 51 -11.80 -17.31 -4.63
C ASN A 51 -10.47 -17.57 -5.37
N LYS A 52 -9.68 -18.53 -4.88
CA LYS A 52 -8.41 -18.94 -5.50
C LYS A 52 -8.59 -19.57 -6.88
N GLN A 53 -9.65 -20.36 -7.10
CA GLN A 53 -9.91 -21.01 -8.38
C GLN A 53 -10.35 -19.97 -9.41
N GLY A 54 -11.26 -19.06 -9.04
CA GLY A 54 -11.67 -17.95 -9.91
C GLY A 54 -10.52 -17.02 -10.31
N CYS A 55 -9.49 -16.87 -9.47
CA CYS A 55 -8.28 -16.14 -9.87
C CYS A 55 -7.46 -16.85 -10.97
N LYS A 56 -7.39 -18.19 -10.95
CA LYS A 56 -6.73 -18.97 -12.03
C LYS A 56 -7.52 -18.88 -13.34
N GLU A 57 -8.83 -18.90 -13.24
CA GLU A 57 -9.78 -18.81 -14.36
C GLU A 57 -10.03 -17.36 -14.83
N ARG A 58 -9.44 -16.37 -14.15
CA ARG A 58 -9.60 -14.92 -14.41
C ARG A 58 -11.04 -14.41 -14.25
N THR A 59 -11.85 -15.09 -13.46
CA THR A 59 -13.23 -14.72 -13.11
C THR A 59 -13.35 -14.00 -11.77
N ALA A 60 -12.34 -14.09 -10.90
CA ALA A 60 -12.32 -13.46 -9.58
C ALA A 60 -10.96 -12.87 -9.22
N PHE A 61 -10.95 -11.89 -8.32
CA PHE A 61 -9.75 -11.38 -7.66
C PHE A 61 -9.38 -12.30 -6.49
N TYR A 62 -8.08 -12.51 -6.30
CA TYR A 62 -7.54 -13.13 -5.08
C TYR A 62 -6.26 -12.42 -4.70
N GLN A 63 -6.38 -11.36 -3.91
CA GLN A 63 -5.25 -10.59 -3.40
C GLN A 63 -5.39 -10.41 -1.90
N TYR A 64 -4.31 -10.70 -1.18
CA TYR A 64 -4.18 -10.42 0.24
C TYR A 64 -2.94 -9.56 0.44
N GLY A 65 -3.09 -8.51 1.25
CA GLY A 65 -2.00 -7.68 1.72
C GLY A 65 -1.70 -7.99 3.19
N SER A 66 -0.51 -7.61 3.64
CA SER A 66 -0.22 -7.50 5.06
C SER A 66 -0.58 -6.09 5.51
N LEU A 67 -1.38 -5.99 6.56
CA LEU A 67 -1.70 -4.73 7.22
C LEU A 67 -0.95 -4.69 8.56
N PRO A 68 -0.08 -3.70 8.81
CA PRO A 68 0.54 -3.52 10.12
C PRO A 68 -0.52 -3.37 11.22
N LYS A 69 -0.30 -3.98 12.39
CA LYS A 69 -1.25 -3.93 13.52
C LYS A 69 -1.51 -2.48 13.97
N PHE A 70 -0.46 -1.66 14.03
CA PHE A 70 -0.55 -0.24 14.37
C PHE A 70 -1.51 0.51 13.44
N LEU A 71 -1.38 0.32 12.12
CA LEU A 71 -2.28 0.94 11.15
C LEU A 71 -3.73 0.53 11.39
N LEU A 72 -3.98 -0.75 11.66
CA LEU A 72 -5.33 -1.21 11.99
C LEU A 72 -5.87 -0.54 13.25
N SER A 73 -5.07 -0.42 14.32
CA SER A 73 -5.50 0.29 15.53
C SER A 73 -5.77 1.77 15.26
N THR A 74 -4.92 2.44 14.47
CA THR A 74 -5.06 3.85 14.13
C THR A 74 -6.31 4.09 13.28
N VAL A 75 -6.54 3.26 12.26
CA VAL A 75 -7.78 3.34 11.47
C VAL A 75 -9.00 3.13 12.37
N MET A 76 -8.95 2.13 13.25
CA MET A 76 -10.06 1.83 14.17
C MET A 76 -10.29 2.91 15.24
N SER A 77 -9.29 3.74 15.55
CA SER A 77 -9.48 4.89 16.45
C SER A 77 -10.05 6.10 15.72
N ILE A 78 -9.64 6.38 14.48
CA ILE A 78 -10.03 7.60 13.77
C ILE A 78 -11.27 7.45 12.87
N TRP A 79 -11.67 6.24 12.47
CA TRP A 79 -12.67 6.06 11.39
C TRP A 79 -14.03 6.70 11.66
N GLN A 80 -14.45 6.88 12.92
CA GLN A 80 -15.75 7.49 13.24
C GLN A 80 -15.73 9.01 13.09
N GLN A 81 -14.62 9.65 13.44
CA GLN A 81 -14.48 11.11 13.43
C GLN A 81 -13.89 11.61 12.10
N HIS A 82 -12.95 10.85 11.55
CA HIS A 82 -12.16 11.17 10.36
C HIS A 82 -12.24 10.03 9.34
N GLU A 83 -13.45 9.78 8.83
CA GLU A 83 -13.70 8.74 7.82
C GLU A 83 -12.81 8.91 6.58
N GLY A 84 -12.60 10.16 6.15
CA GLY A 84 -11.78 10.46 4.97
C GLY A 84 -10.31 10.14 5.21
N ALA A 85 -9.77 10.52 6.37
CA ALA A 85 -8.40 10.18 6.76
C ALA A 85 -8.20 8.66 6.80
N ALA A 86 -9.12 7.91 7.41
CA ALA A 86 -9.06 6.45 7.47
C ALA A 86 -9.07 5.80 6.07
N ARG A 87 -9.97 6.24 5.19
CA ARG A 87 -10.05 5.73 3.81
C ARG A 87 -8.80 6.08 3.00
N LEU A 88 -8.30 7.31 3.12
CA LEU A 88 -7.07 7.75 2.47
C LEU A 88 -5.87 6.97 2.99
N MET A 89 -5.75 6.76 4.29
CA MET A 89 -4.69 5.99 4.92
C MET A 89 -4.63 4.55 4.38
N LEU A 90 -5.77 3.86 4.30
CA LEU A 90 -5.85 2.52 3.70
C LEU A 90 -5.56 2.55 2.20
N TRP A 91 -6.16 3.48 1.47
CA TRP A 91 -5.97 3.57 0.01
C TRP A 91 -4.53 3.92 -0.35
N LEU A 92 -3.92 4.85 0.37
CA LEU A 92 -2.50 5.17 0.26
C LEU A 92 -1.73 3.90 0.53
N LEU A 93 -1.91 3.19 1.66
CA LEU A 93 -1.20 1.93 1.92
C LEU A 93 -1.23 0.94 0.74
N PHE A 94 -2.42 0.72 0.14
CA PHE A 94 -2.55 -0.23 -0.98
C PHE A 94 -2.00 0.30 -2.29
N LYS A 95 -2.12 1.61 -2.55
CA LYS A 95 -1.50 2.26 -3.70
C LYS A 95 0.02 2.33 -3.52
N THR A 96 0.47 2.38 -2.29
CA THR A 96 1.84 2.48 -1.85
C THR A 96 2.49 1.11 -1.68
N LYS A 97 2.65 0.41 -2.80
CA LYS A 97 3.96 -0.19 -3.05
C LYS A 97 4.97 0.96 -3.24
N MET A 98 5.21 1.69 -2.13
CA MET A 98 5.91 2.98 -2.03
C MET A 98 7.32 2.85 -2.57
N GLY A 99 7.69 3.82 -3.40
CA GLY A 99 8.99 3.84 -4.08
C GLY A 99 9.02 4.76 -5.30
N ALA A 100 7.88 5.26 -5.77
CA ALA A 100 7.84 6.28 -6.81
C ALA A 100 7.04 7.49 -6.34
N ALA A 101 7.62 8.68 -6.51
CA ALA A 101 6.99 9.98 -6.36
C ALA A 101 5.78 10.10 -7.28
N GLN A 102 4.65 9.51 -6.87
CA GLN A 102 3.44 9.51 -7.66
C GLN A 102 2.63 10.73 -7.30
N ARG A 103 2.57 11.67 -8.24
CA ARG A 103 1.71 12.84 -8.15
C ARG A 103 0.25 12.41 -8.15
N ILE A 104 -0.53 12.87 -7.17
CA ILE A 104 -1.95 12.55 -7.03
C ILE A 104 -2.76 13.85 -7.07
N THR A 105 -3.80 13.89 -7.90
CA THR A 105 -4.70 15.04 -7.97
C THR A 105 -5.65 15.07 -6.77
N ILE A 106 -5.95 16.27 -6.26
CA ILE A 106 -6.89 16.43 -5.14
C ILE A 106 -8.30 15.87 -5.44
N PRO A 107 -8.88 16.04 -6.65
CA PRO A 107 -10.16 15.40 -6.97
C PRO A 107 -10.12 13.88 -6.82
N THR A 108 -8.99 13.24 -7.07
CA THR A 108 -8.85 11.79 -6.88
C THR A 108 -8.85 11.45 -5.38
N LEU A 109 -8.13 12.21 -4.56
CA LEU A 109 -8.15 12.02 -3.11
C LEU A 109 -9.53 12.24 -2.52
N MET A 110 -10.23 13.30 -2.92
CA MET A 110 -11.58 13.57 -2.43
C MET A 110 -12.58 12.48 -2.82
N ARG A 111 -12.50 11.96 -4.05
CA ARG A 111 -13.35 10.84 -4.49
C ARG A 111 -13.08 9.56 -3.72
N VAL A 112 -11.81 9.28 -3.40
CA VAL A 112 -11.42 8.14 -2.57
C VAL A 112 -11.90 8.31 -1.13
N ALA A 113 -11.77 9.51 -0.56
CA ALA A 113 -12.11 9.81 0.83
C ALA A 113 -13.63 9.87 1.07
N TYR A 114 -14.39 10.47 0.16
CA TYR A 114 -15.79 10.84 0.41
C TYR A 114 -16.78 10.30 -0.63
N GLY A 115 -16.30 9.74 -1.74
CA GLY A 115 -17.12 9.23 -2.84
C GLY A 115 -17.47 10.29 -3.88
N GLU A 116 -17.84 9.83 -5.08
CA GLU A 116 -18.18 10.69 -6.22
C GLU A 116 -19.38 11.59 -5.93
N GLU A 117 -20.42 11.06 -5.28
CA GLU A 117 -21.66 11.77 -5.02
C GLU A 117 -21.47 13.01 -4.14
N LYS A 118 -20.74 12.89 -3.03
CA LYS A 118 -20.44 14.01 -2.14
C LYS A 118 -19.62 15.09 -2.83
N VAL A 119 -18.65 14.69 -3.66
CA VAL A 119 -17.84 15.64 -4.44
C VAL A 119 -18.69 16.35 -5.49
N ALA A 120 -19.59 15.64 -6.17
CA ALA A 120 -20.51 16.22 -7.14
C ALA A 120 -21.50 17.22 -6.49
N LEU A 121 -22.01 16.91 -5.29
CA LEU A 121 -22.84 17.81 -4.51
C LEU A 121 -22.09 19.08 -4.10
N ALA A 122 -20.85 18.94 -3.61
CA ALA A 122 -19.99 20.07 -3.24
C ALA A 122 -19.62 20.97 -4.43
N ASN A 123 -19.54 20.41 -5.65
CA ASN A 123 -19.36 21.21 -6.85
C ASN A 123 -20.57 22.13 -7.11
N ARG A 124 -21.79 21.68 -6.82
CA ARG A 124 -23.04 22.40 -7.09
C ARG A 124 -23.45 23.35 -5.95
N HIS A 125 -23.29 22.94 -4.70
CA HIS A 125 -23.80 23.65 -3.53
C HIS A 125 -22.67 24.28 -2.70
N ARG A 126 -22.79 25.59 -2.44
CA ARG A 126 -21.77 26.37 -1.71
C ARG A 126 -21.54 25.90 -0.28
N GLU A 127 -22.59 25.51 0.44
CA GLU A 127 -22.46 25.08 1.84
C GLU A 127 -21.81 23.70 1.95
N GLU A 128 -22.23 22.75 1.11
CA GLU A 128 -21.57 21.44 1.00
C GLU A 128 -20.10 21.57 0.62
N ARG A 129 -19.77 22.51 -0.27
CA ARG A 129 -18.39 22.85 -0.63
C ARG A 129 -17.56 23.28 0.57
N LYS A 130 -18.06 24.23 1.37
CA LYS A 130 -17.35 24.72 2.55
C LYS A 130 -17.16 23.61 3.58
N ARG A 131 -18.20 22.80 3.81
CA ARG A 131 -18.17 21.69 4.76
C ARG A 131 -17.14 20.64 4.34
N LEU A 132 -17.20 20.20 3.08
CA LEU A 132 -16.29 19.19 2.54
C LEU A 132 -14.84 19.67 2.52
N LEU A 133 -14.60 20.95 2.21
CA LEU A 133 -13.26 21.55 2.26
C LEU A 133 -12.68 21.49 3.69
N ARG A 134 -13.46 21.94 4.69
CA ARG A 134 -13.01 21.90 6.10
C ARG A 134 -12.71 20.48 6.57
N THR A 135 -13.59 19.53 6.24
CA THR A 135 -13.38 18.12 6.56
C THR A 135 -12.13 17.57 5.87
N PHE A 136 -11.89 17.93 4.62
CA PHE A 136 -10.69 17.50 3.88
C PHE A 136 -9.39 18.05 4.46
N GLU A 137 -9.37 19.34 4.79
CA GLU A 137 -8.18 19.96 5.41
C GLU A 137 -7.88 19.35 6.78
N SER A 138 -8.92 19.08 7.57
CA SER A 138 -8.80 18.40 8.86
C SER A 138 -8.35 16.94 8.71
N ASP A 139 -8.88 16.21 7.73
CA ASP A 139 -8.46 14.83 7.47
C ASP A 139 -7.00 14.74 7.00
N LEU A 140 -6.51 15.73 6.23
CA LEU A 140 -5.09 15.82 5.87
C LEU A 140 -4.19 16.12 7.09
N GLU A 141 -4.68 16.90 8.05
CA GLU A 141 -3.98 17.17 9.31
C GLU A 141 -3.80 15.91 10.15
N VAL A 142 -4.86 15.10 10.24
CA VAL A 142 -4.85 13.82 10.94
C VAL A 142 -3.88 12.84 10.26
N LEU A 143 -3.83 12.82 8.93
CA LEU A 143 -2.84 12.02 8.19
C LEU A 143 -1.41 12.46 8.53
N ASN A 144 -1.15 13.77 8.58
CA ASN A 144 0.15 14.31 8.96
C ASN A 144 0.55 13.90 10.39
N HIS A 145 -0.37 14.03 11.36
CA HIS A 145 -0.17 13.59 12.75
C HIS A 145 0.16 12.09 12.88
N HIS A 146 -0.38 11.26 12.00
CA HIS A 146 -0.10 9.81 11.98
C HIS A 146 1.11 9.42 11.11
N GLY A 147 1.95 10.38 10.71
CA GLY A 147 3.21 10.13 10.02
C GLY A 147 3.08 9.96 8.49
N MET A 148 1.97 10.40 7.90
CA MET A 148 1.80 10.56 6.44
C MET A 148 1.76 12.03 6.08
N LYS A 149 2.94 12.64 5.88
CA LYS A 149 3.07 14.06 5.59
C LYS A 149 2.83 14.32 4.10
N PRO A 150 1.81 15.11 3.70
CA PRO A 150 1.61 15.47 2.31
C PRO A 150 2.66 16.50 1.85
N ILE A 151 3.33 16.24 0.72
CA ILE A 151 4.13 17.24 0.02
C ILE A 151 3.25 17.91 -1.04
N PHE A 152 2.89 19.18 -0.81
CA PHE A 152 2.11 19.96 -1.75
C PHE A 152 2.93 20.31 -3.01
N ASP A 153 2.30 20.25 -4.19
CA ASP A 153 2.94 20.68 -5.43
C ASP A 153 3.03 22.23 -5.47
N PRO A 154 4.22 22.85 -5.51
CA PRO A 154 4.35 24.30 -5.42
C PRO A 154 3.68 25.04 -6.57
N VAL A 155 3.49 24.39 -7.72
CA VAL A 155 2.88 25.04 -8.91
C VAL A 155 1.36 24.99 -8.85
N THR A 156 0.79 23.82 -8.53
CA THR A 156 -0.66 23.61 -8.59
C THR A 156 -1.35 23.74 -7.23
N TYR A 157 -0.59 23.68 -6.15
CA TYR A 157 -1.04 23.81 -4.77
C TYR A 157 -0.21 24.87 -4.01
N PRO A 158 -0.30 26.15 -4.40
CA PRO A 158 0.49 27.21 -3.79
C PRO A 158 0.03 27.55 -2.37
N LEU A 159 0.84 28.31 -1.63
CA LEU A 159 0.66 28.58 -0.20
C LEU A 159 -0.69 29.22 0.14
N GLU A 160 -1.29 30.00 -0.76
CA GLU A 160 -2.54 30.72 -0.49
C GLU A 160 -3.70 29.75 -0.27
N ILE A 161 -3.70 28.62 -0.99
CA ILE A 161 -4.77 27.62 -0.92
C ILE A 161 -4.46 26.47 0.04
N GLN A 162 -3.25 26.39 0.60
CA GLN A 162 -2.85 25.38 1.60
C GLN A 162 -3.65 25.48 2.89
N PRO A 163 -3.84 24.36 3.61
CA PRO A 163 -4.53 24.38 4.89
C PRO A 163 -3.71 25.15 5.93
N LEU A 164 -4.40 25.77 6.90
CA LEU A 164 -3.75 26.62 7.89
C LEU A 164 -2.66 25.89 8.68
N TRP A 165 -2.92 24.65 9.11
CA TRP A 165 -1.95 23.83 9.83
C TRP A 165 -0.65 23.60 9.05
N ALA A 166 -0.71 23.53 7.71
CA ALA A 166 0.48 23.35 6.88
C ALA A 166 1.30 24.64 6.79
N LYS A 167 0.64 25.81 6.78
CA LYS A 167 1.30 27.12 6.84
C LYS A 167 1.91 27.38 8.22
N LEU A 168 1.26 26.90 9.28
CA LEU A 168 1.80 26.99 10.64
C LEU A 168 3.04 26.11 10.82
N ALA A 169 3.10 24.96 10.14
CA ALA A 169 4.27 24.09 10.18
C ALA A 169 5.52 24.67 9.51
N SER A 170 5.42 25.77 8.76
CA SER A 170 6.57 26.50 8.21
C SER A 170 7.09 27.62 9.12
N ILE A 171 6.49 27.83 10.30
CA ILE A 171 6.98 28.82 11.27
C ILE A 171 8.26 28.26 11.92
N PRO A 172 9.39 29.00 11.87
CA PRO A 172 10.62 28.59 12.55
C PRO A 172 10.41 28.42 14.06
N GLU A 173 11.07 27.43 14.66
CA GLU A 173 11.10 27.28 16.13
C GLU A 173 12.06 28.26 16.80
N ASP A 174 13.04 28.76 16.04
CA ASP A 174 14.00 29.75 16.51
C ASP A 174 13.32 31.12 16.73
N PRO A 175 13.48 31.76 17.91
CA PRO A 175 12.82 33.02 18.21
C PRO A 175 13.16 34.17 17.25
N ASP A 176 14.42 34.27 16.80
CA ASP A 176 14.88 35.38 15.96
C ASP A 176 14.35 35.21 14.53
N GLU A 177 14.39 33.98 13.99
CA GLU A 177 13.79 33.64 12.70
C GLU A 177 12.25 33.77 12.71
N ALA A 178 11.60 33.41 13.84
CA ALA A 178 10.16 33.56 14.00
C ALA A 178 9.74 35.05 14.03
N ILE A 179 10.54 35.92 14.67
CA ILE A 179 10.31 37.37 14.66
C ILE A 179 10.37 37.90 13.22
N GLU A 180 11.38 37.50 12.45
CA GLU A 180 11.51 37.89 11.03
C GLU A 180 10.32 37.39 10.20
N PHE A 181 9.85 36.16 10.44
CA PHE A 181 8.65 35.61 9.81
C PHE A 181 7.41 36.49 10.09
N TRP A 182 7.16 36.88 11.34
CA TRP A 182 6.00 37.69 11.70
C TRP A 182 6.09 39.13 11.18
N ILE A 183 7.29 39.71 11.10
CA ILE A 183 7.52 41.03 10.49
C ILE A 183 7.15 40.99 9.01
N ASN A 184 7.57 39.94 8.30
CA ASN A 184 7.26 39.74 6.89
C ASN A 184 5.76 39.44 6.65
N ASP A 185 5.13 38.63 7.51
CA ASP A 185 3.68 38.35 7.43
C ASP A 185 2.84 39.61 7.66
N ALA A 186 3.22 40.44 8.63
CA ALA A 186 2.51 41.68 8.94
C ALA A 186 2.59 42.73 7.82
N GLY A 187 3.72 42.77 7.10
CA GLY A 187 4.00 43.70 6.00
C GLY A 187 3.56 43.22 4.61
N GLY A 188 3.16 41.95 4.47
CA GLY A 188 2.74 41.37 3.19
C GLY A 188 1.29 41.66 2.80
N ASP A 189 0.98 41.50 1.51
CA ASP A 189 -0.37 41.69 0.93
C ASP A 189 -1.29 40.47 1.20
N THR A 190 -0.73 39.36 1.69
CA THR A 190 -1.44 38.14 2.08
C THR A 190 -0.93 37.63 3.43
N ARG A 191 -1.69 37.85 4.50
CA ARG A 191 -1.36 37.41 5.85
C ARG A 191 -1.74 35.95 6.09
N LEU A 192 -1.09 35.32 7.06
CA LEU A 192 -1.37 33.96 7.48
C LEU A 192 -2.84 33.74 7.88
N THR A 193 -3.46 34.75 8.48
CA THR A 193 -4.85 34.73 8.96
C THR A 193 -5.87 35.26 7.94
N ASP A 194 -5.42 35.69 6.76
CA ASP A 194 -6.33 36.24 5.76
C ASP A 194 -7.30 35.19 5.21
N THR A 195 -8.44 35.68 4.74
CA THR A 195 -9.46 34.82 4.13
C THR A 195 -8.90 34.16 2.88
N SER A 196 -9.14 32.86 2.75
CA SER A 196 -8.78 32.10 1.54
C SER A 196 -9.26 32.79 0.25
N PRO A 197 -8.49 32.69 -0.84
CA PRO A 197 -8.79 33.40 -2.09
C PRO A 197 -10.15 32.99 -2.67
N ARG A 198 -10.80 33.92 -3.38
CA ARG A 198 -12.04 33.64 -4.11
C ARG A 198 -11.79 32.52 -5.12
N GLY A 199 -12.63 31.50 -5.10
CA GLY A 199 -12.47 30.34 -5.98
C GLY A 199 -11.46 29.30 -5.51
N LYS A 200 -11.00 29.34 -4.23
CA LYS A 200 -10.13 28.32 -3.61
C LYS A 200 -10.53 26.88 -3.98
N TRP A 201 -11.82 26.56 -4.01
CA TRP A 201 -12.30 25.24 -4.41
C TRP A 201 -11.89 24.84 -5.83
N ASN A 202 -12.01 25.74 -6.81
CA ASN A 202 -11.64 25.45 -8.19
C ASN A 202 -10.12 25.29 -8.32
N LEU A 203 -9.36 26.13 -7.62
CA LEU A 203 -7.90 25.99 -7.54
C LEU A 203 -7.52 24.64 -6.93
N LEU A 204 -8.15 24.27 -5.81
CA LEU A 204 -7.93 23.00 -5.15
C LEU A 204 -8.30 21.79 -6.03
N MET A 205 -9.38 21.87 -6.81
CA MET A 205 -9.75 20.82 -7.76
C MET A 205 -8.74 20.66 -8.91
N ASN A 206 -7.95 21.68 -9.21
CA ASN A 206 -6.86 21.60 -10.18
C ASN A 206 -5.51 21.27 -9.53
N ALA A 207 -5.44 21.30 -8.19
CA ALA A 207 -4.25 21.09 -7.40
C ALA A 207 -3.83 19.61 -7.30
N ARG A 208 -2.57 19.41 -6.92
CA ARG A 208 -1.96 18.09 -6.79
C ARG A 208 -1.09 18.01 -5.53
N ILE A 209 -0.96 16.79 -5.01
CA ILE A 209 0.02 16.42 -3.99
C ILE A 209 1.14 15.66 -4.72
N SER A 210 2.38 16.12 -4.54
CA SER A 210 3.56 15.57 -5.20
C SER A 210 3.86 14.15 -4.72
N SER A 211 3.82 13.95 -3.41
CA SER A 211 4.02 12.67 -2.74
C SER A 211 3.56 12.76 -1.28
N PHE A 212 3.51 11.61 -0.61
CA PHE A 212 3.39 11.55 0.84
C PHE A 212 4.72 11.05 1.40
N GLU A 213 5.32 11.79 2.31
CA GLU A 213 6.44 11.32 3.11
C GLU A 213 5.91 10.42 4.22
N LEU A 214 6.48 9.23 4.32
CA LEU A 214 6.19 8.29 5.39
C LEU A 214 7.24 8.44 6.48
N SER A 215 6.79 8.52 7.74
CA SER A 215 7.69 8.42 8.88
C SER A 215 8.46 7.08 8.85
N PRO A 216 9.73 7.02 9.31
CA PRO A 216 10.56 5.81 9.27
C PRO A 216 9.92 4.57 9.89
N GLU A 217 9.02 4.73 10.87
CA GLU A 217 8.24 3.63 11.45
C GLU A 217 7.37 2.91 10.40
N TRP A 218 6.79 3.67 9.47
CA TRP A 218 6.00 3.15 8.36
C TRP A 218 6.87 2.46 7.32
N GLU A 219 8.04 3.01 7.00
CA GLU A 219 8.97 2.45 6.01
C GLU A 219 9.60 1.12 6.49
N GLN A 220 9.96 1.03 7.77
CA GLN A 220 10.52 -0.19 8.35
C GLN A 220 9.50 -1.35 8.36
N GLN A 221 8.27 -1.09 8.79
CA GLN A 221 7.24 -2.13 8.91
C GLN A 221 6.69 -2.58 7.53
N THR A 222 6.60 -1.68 6.55
CA THR A 222 6.21 -2.02 5.17
C THR A 222 7.32 -2.79 4.44
N SER A 223 8.58 -2.40 4.63
CA SER A 223 9.70 -3.11 4.01
C SER A 223 9.95 -4.50 4.62
N GLU A 224 9.75 -4.68 5.93
CA GLU A 224 9.81 -6.00 6.58
C GLU A 224 8.73 -6.96 6.10
N THR A 225 7.50 -6.45 5.94
CA THR A 225 6.38 -7.27 5.45
C THR A 225 6.59 -7.67 3.98
N ASP A 226 7.14 -6.77 3.15
CA ASP A 226 7.55 -7.09 1.78
C ASP A 226 8.73 -8.07 1.71
N LYS A 227 9.73 -7.96 2.61
CA LYS A 227 10.83 -8.92 2.73
C LYS A 227 10.32 -10.30 3.18
N LYS A 228 9.38 -10.38 4.12
CA LYS A 228 8.73 -11.64 4.55
C LYS A 228 7.87 -12.25 3.44
N GLN A 229 7.13 -11.44 2.67
CA GLN A 229 6.39 -11.93 1.51
C GLN A 229 7.29 -12.36 0.36
N ARG A 230 8.39 -11.65 0.10
CA ARG A 230 9.40 -12.01 -0.91
C ARG A 230 10.11 -13.30 -0.52
N THR A 231 10.57 -13.44 0.72
CA THR A 231 11.21 -14.68 1.21
C THR A 231 10.24 -15.87 1.23
N ALA A 232 8.96 -15.68 1.56
CA ALA A 232 7.92 -16.72 1.46
C ALA A 232 7.60 -17.10 0.00
N LYS A 233 7.59 -16.13 -0.92
CA LYS A 233 7.43 -16.37 -2.38
C LYS A 233 8.69 -17.03 -2.97
N THR A 234 9.89 -16.69 -2.51
CA THR A 234 11.14 -17.34 -2.94
C THR A 234 11.24 -18.77 -2.39
N ARG A 235 10.82 -19.01 -1.13
CA ARG A 235 10.70 -20.37 -0.57
C ARG A 235 9.63 -21.22 -1.24
N ARG A 236 8.49 -20.63 -1.66
CA ARG A 236 7.47 -21.34 -2.46
C ARG A 236 7.84 -21.53 -3.93
N LYS A 237 8.66 -20.65 -4.52
CA LYS A 237 9.21 -20.82 -5.88
C LYS A 237 10.39 -21.80 -5.96
N LEU A 238 10.95 -22.24 -4.83
CA LEU A 238 11.99 -23.27 -4.83
C LEU A 238 11.43 -24.70 -4.96
N LYS A 239 10.11 -24.88 -4.91
CA LYS A 239 9.46 -26.13 -5.29
C LYS A 239 8.71 -25.91 -6.60
N THR A 240 9.12 -26.62 -7.64
CA THR A 240 8.51 -26.73 -8.98
C THR A 240 8.79 -25.60 -9.97
N THR A 241 10.04 -25.51 -10.43
CA THR A 241 10.41 -25.45 -11.86
C THR A 241 11.87 -25.88 -11.95
N GLY A 242 12.13 -27.05 -12.52
CA GLY A 242 13.47 -27.63 -12.67
C GLY A 242 14.34 -26.78 -13.59
N GLY A 243 15.03 -25.79 -13.01
CA GLY A 243 16.26 -25.24 -13.58
C GLY A 243 17.43 -25.95 -12.91
N LEU A 244 18.40 -26.44 -13.70
CA LEU A 244 19.63 -27.00 -13.16
C LEU A 244 20.31 -25.95 -12.27
N VAL A 245 20.48 -26.27 -10.99
CA VAL A 245 21.22 -25.42 -10.05
C VAL A 245 22.71 -25.59 -10.35
N GLY A 246 23.49 -24.50 -10.38
CA GLY A 246 24.93 -24.54 -10.70
C GLY A 246 25.71 -25.56 -9.85
N GLU A 247 25.27 -25.78 -8.62
CA GLU A 247 25.81 -26.78 -7.70
C GLU A 247 25.51 -28.24 -8.15
N GLN A 248 24.34 -28.52 -8.73
CA GLN A 248 24.04 -29.84 -9.31
C GLN A 248 24.93 -30.14 -10.53
N ILE A 249 25.23 -29.11 -11.32
CA ILE A 249 26.10 -29.22 -12.50
C ILE A 249 27.54 -29.49 -12.07
N LEU A 250 28.02 -28.79 -11.03
CA LEU A 250 29.34 -29.02 -10.45
C LEU A 250 29.49 -30.44 -9.90
N GLN A 251 28.49 -30.93 -9.17
CA GLN A 251 28.48 -32.27 -8.60
C GLN A 251 28.41 -33.36 -9.67
N ALA A 252 27.51 -33.22 -10.65
CA ALA A 252 27.40 -34.17 -11.76
C ALA A 252 28.70 -34.23 -12.59
N ARG A 253 29.32 -33.07 -12.86
CA ARG A 253 30.60 -33.01 -13.57
C ARG A 253 31.70 -33.76 -12.80
N LYS A 254 31.81 -33.53 -11.49
CA LYS A 254 32.79 -34.22 -10.63
C LYS A 254 32.53 -35.72 -10.56
N ASN A 255 31.27 -36.15 -10.46
CA ASN A 255 30.90 -37.57 -10.44
C ASN A 255 31.25 -38.30 -11.75
N MET A 256 31.27 -37.57 -12.87
CA MET A 256 31.72 -38.08 -14.17
C MET A 256 33.22 -37.86 -14.44
N ASN A 257 34.00 -37.39 -13.45
CA ASN A 257 35.43 -37.06 -13.57
C ASN A 257 35.77 -36.11 -14.73
N LEU A 258 34.84 -35.22 -15.11
CA LEU A 258 35.05 -34.27 -16.19
C LEU A 258 35.71 -32.98 -15.67
N SER A 259 36.67 -32.45 -16.42
CA SER A 259 37.17 -31.09 -16.22
C SER A 259 36.18 -30.05 -16.77
N GLN A 260 36.26 -28.79 -16.30
CA GLN A 260 35.43 -27.70 -16.84
C GLN A 260 35.65 -27.48 -18.34
N ARG A 261 36.86 -27.76 -18.84
CA ARG A 261 37.22 -27.64 -20.26
C ARG A 261 36.61 -28.75 -21.09
N GLU A 262 36.53 -29.97 -20.57
CA GLU A 262 35.88 -31.11 -21.25
C GLU A 262 34.36 -30.93 -21.30
N LEU A 263 33.74 -30.49 -20.20
CA LEU A 263 32.32 -30.17 -20.20
C LEU A 263 31.98 -29.03 -21.18
N ALA A 264 32.86 -28.02 -21.27
CA ALA A 264 32.72 -26.94 -22.24
C ALA A 264 32.78 -27.45 -23.70
N LYS A 265 33.71 -28.37 -24.01
CA LYS A 265 33.78 -29.03 -25.33
C LYS A 265 32.51 -29.84 -25.65
N LEU A 266 32.02 -30.64 -24.70
CA LEU A 266 30.83 -31.48 -24.89
C LEU A 266 29.54 -30.67 -25.06
N THR A 267 29.50 -29.45 -24.49
CA THR A 267 28.34 -28.54 -24.58
C THR A 267 28.48 -27.49 -25.69
N GLY A 268 29.62 -27.44 -26.38
CA GLY A 268 29.89 -26.45 -27.42
C GLY A 268 30.05 -25.01 -26.90
N LYS A 269 30.47 -24.84 -25.64
CA LYS A 269 30.62 -23.53 -24.97
C LYS A 269 32.06 -23.27 -24.52
N SER A 270 32.31 -22.08 -23.97
CA SER A 270 33.63 -21.75 -23.39
C SER A 270 33.77 -22.29 -21.97
N GLN A 271 35.02 -22.53 -21.55
CA GLN A 271 35.32 -22.92 -20.16
C GLN A 271 34.85 -21.85 -19.15
N SER A 272 34.98 -20.57 -19.49
CA SER A 272 34.50 -19.46 -18.65
C SER A 272 32.99 -19.51 -18.45
N TRP A 273 32.23 -19.87 -19.48
CA TRP A 273 30.78 -20.02 -19.40
C TRP A 273 30.38 -21.12 -18.41
N VAL A 274 31.07 -22.27 -18.44
CA VAL A 274 30.84 -23.37 -17.48
C VAL A 274 31.17 -22.93 -16.05
N ARG A 275 32.29 -22.24 -15.85
CA ARG A 275 32.70 -21.75 -14.52
C ARG A 275 31.69 -20.74 -13.95
N ASP A 276 31.21 -19.81 -14.75
CA ASP A 276 30.27 -18.77 -14.30
C ASP A 276 28.87 -19.34 -14.02
N LEU A 277 28.55 -20.46 -14.68
CA LEU A 277 27.33 -21.23 -14.51
C LEU A 277 27.38 -22.12 -13.25
N GLU A 278 28.53 -22.76 -12.96
CA GLU A 278 28.76 -23.47 -11.69
C GLU A 278 28.71 -22.51 -10.48
N ASN A 279 29.29 -21.31 -10.62
CA ASN A 279 29.29 -20.29 -9.57
C ASN A 279 27.98 -19.52 -9.43
N GLY A 280 26.94 -19.87 -10.21
CA GLY A 280 25.62 -19.23 -10.15
C GLY A 280 25.57 -17.77 -10.64
N ARG A 281 26.64 -17.27 -11.26
CA ARG A 281 26.72 -15.93 -11.86
C ARG A 281 25.93 -15.86 -13.17
N LEU A 282 25.77 -16.99 -13.86
CA LEU A 282 25.04 -17.11 -15.11
C LEU A 282 23.99 -18.22 -15.05
N LYS A 283 22.82 -17.99 -15.65
CA LYS A 283 21.76 -19.00 -15.80
C LYS A 283 21.73 -19.49 -17.24
N ALA A 284 21.81 -20.80 -17.44
CA ALA A 284 21.66 -21.43 -18.75
C ALA A 284 20.28 -21.16 -19.35
N LYS A 285 20.23 -20.91 -20.66
CA LYS A 285 18.98 -20.89 -21.43
C LYS A 285 18.39 -22.31 -21.49
N LEU A 286 17.09 -22.43 -21.80
CA LEU A 286 16.39 -23.73 -21.81
C LEU A 286 17.02 -24.76 -22.76
N GLU A 287 17.52 -24.32 -23.91
CA GLU A 287 18.24 -25.16 -24.88
C GLU A 287 19.56 -25.69 -24.31
N ASP A 288 20.36 -24.81 -23.71
CA ASP A 288 21.62 -25.17 -23.07
C ASP A 288 21.40 -26.09 -21.85
N GLN A 289 20.28 -25.94 -21.13
CA GLN A 289 19.89 -26.84 -20.04
C GLN A 289 19.58 -28.25 -20.53
N ALA A 290 18.93 -28.41 -21.68
CA ALA A 290 18.66 -29.71 -22.26
C ALA A 290 19.95 -30.44 -22.66
N VAL A 291 20.91 -29.71 -23.25
CA VAL A 291 22.23 -30.24 -23.59
C VAL A 291 23.00 -30.64 -22.33
N LEU A 292 23.00 -29.79 -21.30
CA LEU A 292 23.64 -30.08 -20.02
C LEU A 292 23.04 -31.31 -19.33
N ARG A 293 21.71 -31.46 -19.31
CA ARG A 293 21.04 -32.66 -18.77
C ARG A 293 21.45 -33.93 -19.49
N LYS A 294 21.53 -33.87 -20.84
CA LYS A 294 21.93 -35.00 -21.68
C LYS A 294 23.39 -35.40 -21.46
N VAL A 295 24.30 -34.42 -21.38
CA VAL A 295 25.75 -34.66 -21.22
C VAL A 295 26.10 -35.11 -19.80
N LEU A 296 25.45 -34.54 -18.78
CA LEU A 296 25.72 -34.83 -17.37
C LEU A 296 24.83 -35.92 -16.78
N ASN A 297 23.96 -36.54 -17.59
CA ASN A 297 22.99 -37.56 -17.21
C ASN A 297 22.10 -37.15 -16.01
N ILE A 298 21.66 -35.89 -15.99
CA ILE A 298 20.81 -35.33 -14.93
C ILE A 298 19.35 -35.38 -15.41
N ALA A 299 18.49 -36.11 -14.69
CA ALA A 299 17.05 -36.21 -14.96
C ALA A 299 16.31 -34.88 -14.74
#